data_AF-A0A7V7BGC3-F1
#
_entry.id   AF-A0A7V7BGC3-F1
#
_cell.length_a   1.000
_cell.length_b   1.000
_cell.length_c   1.000
_cell.angle_alpha   90.00
_cell.angle_beta   90.00
_cell.angle_gamma   90.00
#
_symmetry.space_group_name_H-M   'P 1'
#
loop_
_entity.id
_entity.type
_entity.pdbx_description
1 polymer ?
#
loop_
_entity_poly.entity_id
_entity_poly.type
_entity_poly.pdbx_seq_one_letter_code
_entity_poly.pdbx_strand_id
1 'polypeptide(L)' 'MGKKKSRVVQKTRQLQENVVDLLEMPPDVMLDLPKVTMIGRQKLLLENHRGIIEYGLTRVRVRTTAGL' A
#
# COMPACT_ATOMS: atom_id res chain seq x y z
N MET A 1 -9.27 -32.96 11.58
CA MET A 1 -8.59 -32.01 12.50
C MET A 1 -8.37 -30.67 11.77
N GLY A 2 -9.39 -29.80 11.65
CA GLY A 2 -9.38 -28.73 10.62
C GLY A 2 -9.86 -27.33 11.03
N LYS A 3 -10.10 -27.04 12.32
CA LYS A 3 -10.72 -25.76 12.76
C LYS A 3 -9.77 -24.73 13.41
N LYS A 4 -8.45 -24.94 13.39
CA LYS A 4 -7.48 -24.05 14.11
C LYS A 4 -6.93 -22.88 13.29
N LYS A 5 -6.96 -22.91 11.94
CA LYS A 5 -6.36 -21.85 11.10
C LYS A 5 -7.19 -20.55 11.03
N SER A 6 -8.49 -20.58 11.32
CA SER A 6 -9.39 -19.41 11.22
C SER A 6 -9.20 -18.36 12.33
N ARG A 7 -8.83 -18.78 13.54
CA ARG A 7 -8.80 -17.89 14.73
C ARG A 7 -7.54 -17.03 14.82
N VAL A 8 -6.43 -17.49 14.22
CA VAL A 8 -5.15 -16.75 14.20
C VAL A 8 -5.22 -15.58 13.20
N VAL A 9 -5.78 -15.81 12.02
CA VAL A 9 -5.94 -14.79 10.96
C VAL A 9 -6.89 -13.66 11.39
N GLN A 10 -7.94 -13.98 12.15
CA GLN A 10 -8.85 -12.97 12.70
C GLN A 10 -8.16 -12.11 13.75
N LYS A 11 -7.34 -12.71 14.62
CA LYS A 11 -6.64 -11.99 15.69
C LYS A 11 -5.58 -11.02 15.14
N THR A 12 -4.91 -11.36 14.04
CA THR A 12 -3.94 -10.47 13.37
C THR A 12 -4.61 -9.27 12.71
N ARG A 13 -5.81 -9.45 12.13
CA ARG A 13 -6.56 -8.37 11.51
C ARG A 13 -7.07 -7.37 12.55
N GLN A 14 -7.57 -7.86 13.68
CA GLN A 14 -8.01 -7.03 14.80
C GLN A 14 -6.86 -6.21 15.42
N LEU A 15 -5.64 -6.78 15.48
CA LEU A 15 -4.46 -6.07 15.96
C LEU A 15 -3.99 -5.00 14.97
N GLN A 16 -4.10 -5.25 13.66
CA GLN A 16 -3.81 -4.25 12.64
C GLN A 16 -4.80 -3.07 12.73
N GLU A 17 -6.10 -3.35 12.85
CA GLU A 17 -7.15 -2.33 13.01
C GLU A 17 -6.92 -1.44 14.25
N ASN A 18 -6.59 -2.03 15.41
CA ASN A 18 -6.34 -1.25 16.64
C ASN A 18 -5.08 -0.36 16.56
N VAL A 19 -4.07 -0.74 15.76
CA VAL A 19 -2.86 0.07 15.54
C VAL A 19 -3.14 1.20 14.55
N VAL A 20 -4.06 0.99 13.60
CA VAL A 20 -4.52 2.01 12.63
C VAL A 20 -5.23 3.16 13.34
N ASP A 21 -6.14 2.85 14.27
CA ASP A 21 -6.88 3.85 15.03
C ASP A 21 -5.98 4.66 15.99
N LEU A 22 -4.94 4.01 16.56
CA LEU A 22 -4.02 4.66 17.49
C LEU A 22 -3.00 5.58 16.80
N LEU A 23 -2.64 5.29 15.54
CA LEU A 23 -1.59 6.02 14.82
C LEU A 23 -2.13 7.05 13.82
N GLU A 24 -3.45 7.20 13.69
CA GLU A 24 -4.13 8.09 12.71
C GLU A 24 -3.55 7.97 11.28
N MET A 25 -2.95 6.83 10.96
CA MET A 25 -2.21 6.69 9.71
C MET A 25 -3.17 6.48 8.54
N PRO A 26 -2.93 7.14 7.40
CA PRO A 26 -3.75 6.97 6.22
C PRO A 26 -3.83 5.49 5.78
N PRO A 27 -5.03 4.96 5.46
CA PRO A 27 -5.22 3.56 5.09
C PRO A 27 -4.35 3.10 3.91
N ASP A 28 -4.04 4.00 2.97
CA ASP A 28 -3.15 3.78 1.82
C ASP A 28 -1.72 3.43 2.24
N VAL A 29 -1.22 4.03 3.32
CA VAL A 29 0.11 3.72 3.87
C VAL A 29 0.11 2.33 4.52
N MET A 30 -0.94 2.00 5.28
CA MET A 30 -1.08 0.71 5.98
C MET A 30 -1.30 -0.46 5.04
N LEU A 31 -2.06 -0.24 3.97
CA LEU A 31 -2.36 -1.25 2.96
C LEU A 31 -1.32 -1.28 1.83
N ASP A 32 -0.28 -0.44 1.92
CA ASP A 32 0.80 -0.37 0.92
C ASP A 32 0.23 -0.17 -0.50
N LEU A 33 -0.74 0.75 -0.59
CA LEU A 33 -1.43 1.06 -1.83
C LEU A 33 -0.64 2.12 -2.59
N PRO A 34 -0.38 1.92 -3.89
CA PRO A 34 0.23 2.96 -4.71
C PRO A 34 -0.74 4.15 -4.85
N LYS A 35 -0.23 5.36 -4.75
CA LYS A 35 -1.03 6.58 -4.85
C LYS A 35 -0.49 7.53 -5.91
N VAL A 36 -1.40 8.04 -6.73
CA VAL A 36 -1.09 9.03 -7.78
C VAL A 36 -1.88 10.30 -7.52
N THR A 37 -1.17 11.42 -7.42
CA THR A 37 -1.76 12.76 -7.32
C THR A 37 -1.38 13.59 -8.55
N MET A 38 -2.36 14.20 -9.22
CA MET A 38 -2.15 15.01 -10.42
C MET A 38 -2.72 16.42 -10.24
N ILE A 39 -1.91 17.44 -10.54
CA ILE A 39 -2.33 18.85 -10.53
C ILE A 39 -2.19 19.42 -11.94
N GLY A 40 -3.31 19.42 -12.67
CA GLY A 40 -3.36 19.78 -14.08
C GLY A 40 -2.30 19.04 -14.88
N ARG A 41 -1.61 19.74 -15.78
CA ARG A 41 -0.47 19.20 -16.55
C ARG A 41 0.90 19.47 -15.92
N GLN A 42 0.92 20.04 -14.72
CA GLN A 42 2.14 20.63 -14.14
C GLN A 42 2.86 19.67 -13.20
N LYS A 43 2.11 18.84 -12.48
CA LYS A 43 2.66 17.95 -11.47
C LYS A 43 1.93 16.62 -11.46
N LEU A 44 2.72 15.55 -11.45
CA LEU A 44 2.30 14.20 -11.13
C LEU A 44 3.20 13.71 -10.00
N LEU A 45 2.60 13.31 -8.88
CA LEU A 45 3.27 12.71 -7.74
C LEU A 45 2.83 11.26 -7.65
N LEU A 46 3.80 10.35 -7.62
CA LEU A 46 3.60 8.92 -7.45
C LEU A 46 4.26 8.49 -6.14
N GLU A 47 3.44 8.10 -5.18
CA GLU A 47 3.88 7.57 -3.89
C GLU A 47 3.81 6.05 -3.98
N ASN A 48 4.97 5.41 -3.88
CA ASN A 48 5.09 3.97 -3.96
C ASN A 48 6.14 3.46 -2.96
N HIS A 49 5.73 2.60 -2.03
CA HIS A 49 6.60 2.09 -0.97
C HIS A 49 7.34 0.79 -1.37
N ARG A 50 7.11 0.28 -2.59
CA ARG A 50 7.73 -0.95 -3.12
C ARG A 50 8.92 -0.72 -4.04
N GLY A 51 9.17 0.52 -4.45
CA GLY A 51 10.32 0.93 -5.23
C GLY A 51 10.10 1.03 -6.75
N ILE A 52 11.11 1.58 -7.41
CA ILE A 52 11.13 1.87 -8.84
C ILE A 52 11.81 0.71 -9.58
N ILE A 53 11.22 0.28 -10.70
CA ILE A 53 11.75 -0.79 -11.56
C ILE A 53 12.53 -0.18 -12.74
N GLU A 54 12.00 0.89 -13.32
CA GLU A 54 12.60 1.59 -14.46
C GLU A 54 12.45 3.10 -14.24
N TYR A 55 13.53 3.84 -14.45
CA TYR A 55 13.53 5.30 -14.44
C TYR A 55 14.28 5.80 -15.67
N GLY A 56 13.52 6.23 -16.68
CA GLY A 56 14.05 6.72 -17.94
C GLY A 56 13.41 8.04 -18.35
N LEU A 57 13.96 8.64 -19.41
CA LEU A 57 13.52 9.95 -19.92
C LEU A 57 12.05 9.97 -20.35
N THR A 58 11.55 8.84 -20.85
CA THR A 58 10.19 8.73 -21.41
C THR A 58 9.30 7.76 -20.65
N ARG A 59 9.84 7.05 -19.65
CA ARG A 59 9.12 5.99 -18.96
C ARG A 59 9.60 5.84 -17.52
N VAL A 60 8.64 5.77 -16.61
CA VAL A 60 8.85 5.35 -15.23
C VAL A 60 7.99 4.13 -14.97
N ARG A 61 8.58 3.08 -14.40
CA ARG A 61 7.86 1.87 -13.97
C ARG A 61 8.09 1.66 -12.48
N VAL A 62 7.02 1.36 -11.76
CA VAL A 62 7.08 1.11 -10.32
C VAL A 62 6.49 -0.24 -10.02
N ARG A 63 7.06 -0.92 -9.02
CA ARG A 63 6.45 -2.14 -8.48
C ARG A 63 5.34 -1.72 -7.54
N THR A 64 4.17 -2.35 -7.59
CA THR A 64 3.09 -2.08 -6.64
C THR A 64 2.56 -3.38 -6.03
N THR A 65 1.74 -3.27 -4.99
CA THR A 65 1.01 -4.43 -4.41
C THR A 65 0.00 -5.03 -5.39
N ALA A 66 -0.47 -4.26 -6.36
CA ALA A 66 -1.41 -4.71 -7.38
C ALA A 66 -0.74 -5.31 -8.63
N GLY A 67 0.59 -5.18 -8.79
CA GLY A 67 1.30 -5.69 -9.96
C GLY A 67 2.56 -4.91 -10.33
N LEU A 68 3.06 -5.18 -11.55
CA LEU A 68 4.13 -4.44 -12.22
C LEU A 68 3.64 -3.18 -12.92
#